data_AF-A0A5D0RRD1-F1
#
_entry.id   AF-A0A5D0RRD1-F1
#
_cell.length_a   1.000
_cell.length_b   1.000
_cell.length_c   1.000
_cell.angle_alpha   90.00
_cell.angle_beta   90.00
_cell.angle_gamma   90.00
#
_symmetry.space_group_name_H-M   'P 1'
#
loop_
_entity.id
_entity.type
_entity.pdbx_description
1 polymer ?
#
loop_
_entity_poly.entity_id
_entity_poly.type
_entity_poly.pdbx_seq_one_letter_code
_entity_poly.pdbx_strand_id
1 'polypeptide(L)'
;MFVPEIVMDERCILVHNHDLKTPEAVSLAARFTRARLEHARQDLPLNISRIEIVFDLRGQQYDDTAKVLLNAEALGCSCVTFYRG
;
A
#
# COMPACT_ATOMS: atom_id res chain seq x y z
N MET A 1 -16.83 -4.05 1.17
CA MET A 1 -16.95 -2.58 1.14
C MET A 1 -15.55 -2.04 1.26
N PHE A 2 -14.96 -1.71 0.12
CA PHE A 2 -13.69 -1.03 0.05
C PHE A 2 -13.90 0.48 0.26
N VAL A 3 -13.21 1.06 1.24
CA VAL A 3 -13.18 2.51 1.45
C VAL A 3 -11.74 2.97 1.25
N PRO A 4 -11.44 3.69 0.17
CA PRO A 4 -10.15 4.32 -0.01
C PRO A 4 -9.98 5.48 0.99
N GLU A 5 -8.78 5.66 1.51
CA GLU A 5 -8.48 6.74 2.45
C GLU A 5 -8.56 8.12 1.78
N ILE A 6 -8.12 8.21 0.52
CA ILE A 6 -8.19 9.45 -0.27
C ILE A 6 -8.51 9.11 -1.73
N VAL A 7 -9.48 9.82 -2.31
CA VAL A 7 -9.76 9.79 -3.75
C VAL A 7 -9.62 11.21 -4.29
N MET A 8 -8.73 11.40 -5.25
CA MET A 8 -8.45 12.70 -5.87
C MET A 8 -8.31 12.54 -7.38
N ASP A 9 -9.23 13.13 -8.13
CA ASP A 9 -9.29 13.08 -9.60
C ASP A 9 -9.28 11.63 -10.12
N GLU A 10 -8.13 11.17 -10.61
CA GLU A 10 -7.88 9.84 -11.17
C GLU A 10 -7.05 8.94 -10.23
N ARG A 11 -6.81 9.39 -9.01
CA ARG A 11 -5.93 8.74 -8.03
C ARG A 11 -6.69 8.26 -6.81
N CYS A 12 -6.38 7.06 -6.38
CA CYS A 12 -6.78 6.47 -5.11
C CYS A 12 -5.53 6.25 -4.26
N ILE A 13 -5.48 6.80 -3.04
CA ILE A 13 -4.36 6.62 -2.12
C ILE A 13 -4.81 5.73 -0.97
N LEU A 14 -4.04 4.67 -0.74
CA LEU A 14 -4.19 3.76 0.39
C LEU A 14 -3.07 4.01 1.39
N VAL A 15 -3.43 4.20 2.65
CA VAL A 15 -2.47 4.42 3.73
C VAL A 15 -2.46 3.20 4.65
N HIS A 16 -1.29 2.59 4.82
CA HIS A 16 -1.05 1.49 5.75
C HIS A 16 -0.13 1.94 6.87
N ASN A 17 -0.47 1.58 8.10
CA ASN A 17 0.35 1.79 9.28
C ASN A 17 0.89 0.46 9.84
N HIS A 18 1.10 -0.53 8.97
CA HIS A 18 1.57 -1.85 9.38
C HIS A 18 2.95 -1.78 10.04
N ASP A 19 3.20 -2.67 11.00
CA ASP A 19 4.55 -2.89 11.53
C ASP A 19 5.41 -3.59 10.46
N LEU A 20 6.56 -3.03 10.13
CA LEU A 20 7.50 -3.59 9.15
C LEU A 20 8.83 -4.03 9.78
N LYS A 21 8.89 -4.22 11.09
CA LYS A 21 10.12 -4.58 11.82
C LYS A 21 10.67 -5.97 11.52
N THR A 22 9.83 -6.92 11.10
CA THR A 22 10.27 -8.31 10.85
C THR A 22 9.90 -8.76 9.43
N PRO A 23 10.64 -9.72 8.85
CA PRO A 23 10.33 -10.28 7.53
C PRO A 23 8.91 -10.86 7.43
N GLU A 24 8.41 -11.45 8.52
CA GLU A 24 7.05 -12.00 8.59
C GLU A 24 6.01 -10.88 8.54
N ALA A 25 6.26 -9.77 9.25
CA ALA A 25 5.39 -8.61 9.26
C ALA A 25 5.35 -7.93 7.88
N VAL A 26 6.50 -7.81 7.21
CA VAL A 26 6.60 -7.35 5.82
C VAL A 26 5.82 -8.26 4.87
N SER A 27 5.99 -9.58 5.00
CA SER A 27 5.28 -10.57 4.16
C SER A 27 3.78 -10.55 4.40
N LEU A 28 3.34 -10.30 5.64
CA LEU A 28 1.94 -10.14 5.98
C LEU A 28 1.38 -8.83 5.38
N ALA A 29 2.13 -7.72 5.50
CA ALA A 29 1.77 -6.45 4.91
C ALA A 29 1.61 -6.56 3.38
N ALA A 30 2.51 -7.28 2.70
CA ALA A 30 2.43 -7.51 1.26
C ALA A 30 1.16 -8.28 0.88
N ARG A 31 0.88 -9.40 1.56
CA ARG A 31 -0.31 -10.22 1.31
C ARG A 31 -1.60 -9.45 1.57
N PHE A 32 -1.68 -8.75 2.69
CA PHE A 32 -2.83 -7.91 3.03
C PHE A 32 -3.07 -6.85 1.98
N THR A 33 -2.02 -6.12 1.59
CA THR A 33 -2.12 -5.03 0.63
C THR A 33 -2.61 -5.52 -0.73
N ARG A 34 -2.07 -6.65 -1.21
CA ARG A 34 -2.52 -7.28 -2.46
C ARG A 34 -3.99 -7.68 -2.42
N ALA A 35 -4.41 -8.38 -1.36
CA ALA A 35 -5.81 -8.77 -1.20
C ALA A 35 -6.74 -7.55 -1.14
N ARG A 36 -6.31 -6.47 -0.46
CA ARG A 36 -7.04 -5.21 -0.41
C ARG A 36 -7.18 -4.58 -1.80
N LEU A 37 -6.13 -4.57 -2.61
CA LEU A 37 -6.16 -4.04 -3.98
C LEU A 37 -7.04 -4.88 -4.92
N GLU A 38 -6.96 -6.20 -4.81
CA GLU A 38 -7.81 -7.10 -5.61
C GLU A 38 -9.29 -6.85 -5.32
N HIS A 39 -9.65 -6.67 -4.05
CA HIS A 39 -11.00 -6.27 -3.66
C HIS A 39 -11.34 -4.83 -4.12
N ALA A 40 -10.40 -3.90 -3.96
CA ALA A 40 -10.57 -2.49 -4.33
C ALA A 40 -10.95 -2.31 -5.80
N ARG A 41 -10.25 -3.02 -6.70
CA ARG A 41 -10.44 -2.89 -8.15
C ARG A 41 -11.86 -3.21 -8.61
N GLN A 42 -12.62 -4.00 -7.84
CA GLN A 42 -14.01 -4.31 -8.13
C GLN A 42 -14.96 -3.16 -7.78
N ASP A 43 -14.58 -2.35 -6.79
CA ASP A 43 -15.38 -1.27 -6.21
C ASP A 43 -14.90 0.14 -6.63
N LEU A 44 -13.77 0.24 -7.33
CA LEU A 44 -13.17 1.53 -7.71
C LEU A 44 -13.96 2.22 -8.84
N PRO A 45 -14.18 3.55 -8.74
CA PRO A 45 -14.77 4.32 -9.82
C PRO A 45 -13.95 4.21 -11.13
N LEU A 46 -14.63 4.22 -12.29
CA LEU A 46 -14.01 4.06 -13.61
C LEU A 46 -12.97 5.13 -13.95
N ASN A 47 -13.05 6.31 -13.33
CA ASN A 47 -12.11 7.40 -13.52
C ASN A 47 -10.78 7.18 -12.76
N ILE A 48 -10.68 6.18 -11.88
CA ILE A 48 -9.44 5.90 -11.15
C ILE A 48 -8.50 5.07 -12.03
N SER A 49 -7.44 5.73 -12.50
CA SER A 49 -6.38 5.14 -13.32
C SER A 49 -5.14 4.80 -12.50
N ARG A 50 -5.02 5.36 -11.28
CA ARG A 50 -3.83 5.24 -10.43
C ARG A 50 -4.18 4.84 -9.00
N ILE A 51 -3.47 3.85 -8.48
CA ILE A 51 -3.56 3.44 -7.08
C ILE A 51 -2.20 3.63 -6.44
N GLU A 52 -2.13 4.47 -5.42
CA GLU A 52 -0.92 4.79 -4.68
C GLU A 52 -0.98 4.18 -3.30
N ILE A 53 0.16 3.71 -2.80
CA ILE A 53 0.25 3.08 -1.49
C ILE A 53 1.26 3.83 -0.65
N VAL A 54 0.84 4.23 0.55
CA VAL A 54 1.70 4.88 1.52
C VAL A 54 1.81 3.97 2.73
N PHE A 55 3.02 3.49 3.02
CA PHE A 55 3.35 2.91 4.31
C PHE A 55 3.79 4.02 5.25
N ASP A 56 2.96 4.38 6.23
CA ASP A 56 3.28 5.30 7.31
C ASP A 56 4.12 4.57 8.37
N LEU A 57 5.41 4.89 8.37
CA LEU A 57 6.44 4.26 9.21
C LEU A 57 6.97 5.22 10.27
N ARG A 58 6.26 6.31 10.57
CA ARG A 58 6.65 7.21 11.66
C ARG A 58 6.82 6.43 12.96
N GLY A 59 7.99 6.57 13.58
CA GLY A 59 8.33 5.87 14.82
C GLY A 59 8.72 4.39 14.67
N GLN A 60 8.85 3.86 13.45
CA GLN A 60 9.27 2.48 13.21
C GLN A 60 10.73 2.38 12.76
N GLN A 61 11.39 1.29 13.17
CA GLN A 61 12.63 0.83 12.56
C GLN A 61 12.28 -0.28 11.56
N TYR A 62 12.84 -0.23 10.36
CA TYR A 62 12.66 -1.26 9.34
C TYR A 62 13.93 -1.35 8.51
N ASP A 63 14.16 -2.50 7.90
CA ASP A 63 15.29 -2.75 7.03
C ASP A 63 14.93 -2.50 5.56
N ASP A 64 15.93 -2.48 4.68
CA ASP A 64 15.68 -2.32 3.25
C ASP A 64 14.99 -3.53 2.61
N THR A 65 14.83 -4.66 3.32
CA THR A 65 14.09 -5.84 2.84
C THR A 65 12.62 -5.51 2.62
N ALA A 66 12.05 -4.61 3.42
CA ALA A 66 10.69 -4.11 3.18
C ALA A 66 10.54 -3.45 1.80
N LYS A 67 11.53 -2.71 1.32
CA LYS A 67 11.46 -2.05 0.00
C LYS A 67 11.49 -3.04 -1.15
N VAL A 68 12.14 -4.19 -0.97
CA VAL A 68 12.18 -5.26 -1.98
C VAL A 68 10.82 -5.93 -2.10
N LEU A 69 10.16 -6.24 -0.98
CA LEU A 69 8.89 -6.96 -0.96
C LEU A 69 7.66 -6.05 -1.14
N LEU A 70 7.78 -4.78 -0.77
CA LEU A 70 6.70 -3.79 -0.82
C LEU A 70 7.03 -2.73 -1.88
N ASN A 71 7.16 -3.18 -3.13
CA ASN A 71 7.33 -2.31 -4.28
C ASN A 71 6.08 -2.32 -5.18
N ALA A 72 5.98 -1.35 -6.10
CA ALA A 72 4.80 -1.14 -6.93
C ALA A 72 4.44 -2.36 -7.79
N GLU A 73 5.45 -3.02 -8.37
CA GLU A 73 5.27 -4.23 -9.18
C GLU A 73 4.77 -5.39 -8.33
N ALA A 74 5.42 -5.64 -7.18
CA ALA A 74 5.07 -6.73 -6.28
C ALA A 74 3.65 -6.61 -5.70
N LEU A 75 3.19 -5.37 -5.46
CA LEU A 75 1.86 -5.10 -4.92
C LEU A 75 0.79 -4.92 -6.02
N GLY A 76 1.19 -4.60 -7.25
CA GLY A 76 0.26 -4.31 -8.34
C GLY A 76 -0.39 -2.92 -8.22
N CYS A 77 0.37 -1.93 -7.80
CA CYS A 77 -0.08 -0.53 -7.68
C CYS A 77 0.79 0.40 -8.54
N SER A 78 0.40 1.67 -8.64
CA SER A 78 1.11 2.68 -9.45
C SER A 78 2.38 3.18 -8.77
N CYS A 79 2.36 3.31 -7.44
CA CYS A 79 3.54 3.67 -6.66
C CYS A 79 3.43 3.19 -5.21
N VAL A 80 4.59 3.08 -4.56
CA VAL A 80 4.70 2.82 -3.12
C VAL A 80 5.60 3.89 -2.50
N THR A 81 5.11 4.51 -1.43
CA THR A 81 5.84 5.52 -0.65
C THR A 81 6.00 5.05 0.78
N PHE A 82 7.20 5.19 1.34
CA PHE A 82 7.46 4.97 2.76
C PHE A 82 7.57 6.33 3.45
N TYR A 83 6.53 6.73 4.19
CA TYR A 83 6.49 8.02 4.87
C TYR A 83 7.09 7.91 6.28
N ARG A 84 8.00 8.83 6.63
CA ARG A 84 8.74 8.79 7.91
C ARG A 84 8.62 10.04 8.78
N GLY A 85 7.90 11.07 8.31
CA GLY A 85 7.89 12.39 8.95
C GLY A 85 9.01 13.27 8.42
#